data_AF-A0A101WZY9-F1
#
_entry.id   AF-A0A101WZY9-F1
#
_cell.length_a   1.000
_cell.length_b   1.000
_cell.length_c   1.000
_cell.angle_alpha   90.00
_cell.angle_beta   90.00
_cell.angle_gamma   90.00
#
_symmetry.space_group_name_H-M   'P 1'
#
loop_
_entity.id
_entity.type
_entity.pdbx_description
1 polymer ?
#
loop_
_entity_poly.entity_id
_entity_poly.type
_entity_poly.pdbx_seq_one_letter_code
_entity_poly.pdbx_strand_id
1 'polypeptide(L)'
;MRRIALYLDEGRLARLRGTPFERLVRPMFGGGLYVLVLELDDALGELVLRRFPSARVDARGFVEDLPASFRRALFEELVAGGDVKAAVLAALERASEEEEVPPP
;
A
#
# COMPACT_ATOMS: atom_id res chain seq x y z
N MET A 1 -11.98 -10.88 -1.22
CA MET A 1 -11.42 -9.57 -0.80
C MET A 1 -9.95 -9.72 -0.47
N ARG A 2 -9.12 -8.82 -1.00
CA ARG A 2 -7.65 -8.82 -0.82
C ARG A 2 -7.22 -7.58 -0.03
N ARG A 3 -6.04 -7.59 0.57
CA ARG A 3 -5.55 -6.51 1.44
C ARG A 3 -4.16 -6.06 1.06
N ILE A 4 -3.86 -4.77 1.24
CA ILE A 4 -2.49 -4.25 1.17
C ILE A 4 -2.16 -3.62 2.52
N ALA A 5 -1.01 -3.98 3.08
CA ALA A 5 -0.45 -3.33 4.25
C ALA A 5 0.57 -2.26 3.84
N LEU A 6 0.40 -1.04 4.34
CA LEU A 6 1.39 0.02 4.27
C LEU A 6 1.95 0.28 5.66
N TYR A 7 3.26 0.09 5.81
CA TYR A 7 3.98 0.40 7.04
C TYR A 7 4.41 1.87 7.04
N LEU A 8 4.12 2.55 8.14
CA LEU A 8 4.27 3.98 8.32
C LEU A 8 5.17 4.24 9.53
N ASP A 9 6.22 5.02 9.31
CA ASP A 9 6.94 5.70 10.37
C ASP A 9 6.16 6.94 10.84
N GLU A 10 6.69 7.64 11.85
CA GLU A 10 6.07 8.85 12.39
C GLU A 10 5.90 9.96 11.35
N GLY A 11 6.85 10.11 10.43
CA GLY A 11 6.80 11.12 9.37
C GLY A 11 5.67 10.85 8.38
N ARG A 12 5.52 9.61 7.94
CA ARG A 12 4.42 9.16 7.09
C ARG A 12 3.07 9.25 7.81
N LEU A 13 3.02 8.88 9.09
CA LEU A 13 1.82 9.06 9.90
C LEU A 13 1.40 10.53 9.95
N ALA A 14 2.33 11.44 10.19
CA ALA A 14 2.05 12.87 10.25
C ALA A 14 1.42 13.40 8.96
N ARG A 15 1.85 12.88 7.81
CA ARG A 15 1.31 13.26 6.48
C ARG A 15 -0.10 12.74 6.22
N LEU A 16 -0.53 11.67 6.89
CA LEU A 16 -1.91 11.17 6.80
C LEU A 16 -2.86 11.89 7.75
N ARG A 17 -2.37 12.73 8.68
CA ARG A 17 -3.24 13.44 9.62
C ARG A 17 -4.22 14.35 8.90
N GLY A 18 -5.47 14.31 9.31
CA GLY A 18 -6.57 15.04 8.68
C GLY A 18 -7.11 14.40 7.40
N THR A 19 -6.51 13.31 6.92
CA THR A 19 -7.10 12.50 5.83
C THR A 19 -8.14 11.53 6.39
N PRO A 20 -9.09 11.04 5.56
CA PRO A 20 -10.03 9.99 5.97
C PRO A 20 -9.35 8.67 6.38
N PHE A 21 -8.08 8.47 6.02
CA PHE A 21 -7.31 7.25 6.28
C PHE A 21 -6.65 7.23 7.65
N GLU A 22 -6.48 8.38 8.31
CA GLU A 22 -5.87 8.46 9.64
C GLU A 22 -6.53 7.51 10.64
N ARG A 23 -7.87 7.46 10.64
CA ARG A 23 -8.67 6.60 11.54
C ARG A 23 -8.48 5.09 11.33
N LEU A 24 -7.92 4.71 10.19
CA LEU A 24 -7.69 3.29 9.83
C LEU A 24 -6.29 2.83 10.21
N VAL A 25 -5.40 3.76 10.59
CA VAL A 25 -4.04 3.44 11.02
C VAL A 25 -4.07 2.76 12.38
N ARG A 26 -3.29 1.68 12.52
CA ARG A 26 -3.12 0.93 13.76
C ARG A 26 -1.67 1.02 14.24
N PRO A 27 -1.41 1.24 15.53
CA PRO A 27 -0.06 1.17 16.07
C PRO A 27 0.43 -0.28 16.11
N MET A 28 1.72 -0.47 15.88
CA MET A 28 2.47 -1.71 16.01
C MET A 28 3.68 -1.48 16.92
N PHE A 29 4.21 -2.56 17.50
CA PHE A 29 5.44 -2.51 18.33
C PHE A 29 5.42 -1.41 19.39
N GLY A 30 4.31 -1.27 20.13
CA GLY A 30 4.18 -0.27 21.19
C GLY A 30 4.10 1.18 20.72
N GLY A 31 3.86 1.43 19.41
CA GLY A 31 3.75 2.77 18.83
C GLY A 31 4.99 3.24 18.06
N GLY A 32 6.04 2.42 17.95
CA GLY A 32 7.23 2.73 17.16
C GLY A 32 7.07 2.52 15.65
N LEU A 33 6.01 1.83 15.23
CA LEU A 33 5.63 1.65 13.83
C LEU A 33 4.11 1.68 13.73
N TYR A 34 3.59 2.06 12.58
CA TYR A 34 2.16 2.05 12.32
C TYR A 34 1.86 1.28 11.04
N VAL A 35 0.65 0.74 10.94
CA VAL A 35 0.18 0.06 9.73
C VAL A 35 -1.15 0.62 9.29
N LEU A 36 -1.27 0.90 8.01
CA LEU A 36 -2.52 1.17 7.33
C LEU A 36 -2.87 -0.05 6.47
N VAL A 37 -4.00 -0.68 6.77
CA VAL A 37 -4.51 -1.82 5.99
C VAL A 37 -5.61 -1.33 5.06
N LEU A 38 -5.40 -1.52 3.76
CA LEU A 38 -6.33 -1.16 2.71
C LEU A 38 -7.04 -2.42 2.23
N GLU A 39 -8.37 -2.36 2.16
CA GLU A 39 -9.18 -3.45 1.60
C GLU A 39 -9.44 -3.19 0.12
N LEU A 40 -9.20 -4.22 -0.70
CA LEU A 40 -9.43 -4.21 -2.13
C LEU A 40 -10.60 -5.15 -2.44
N ASP A 41 -11.50 -4.68 -3.31
CA ASP A 41 -12.43 -5.57 -3.97
C ASP A 41 -11.69 -6.58 -4.87
N ASP A 42 -12.37 -7.65 -5.25
CA ASP A 42 -11.73 -8.76 -5.97
C ASP A 42 -11.19 -8.32 -7.34
N ALA A 43 -11.89 -7.41 -8.03
CA ALA A 43 -11.47 -6.90 -9.33
C ALA A 43 -10.18 -6.05 -9.23
N LEU A 44 -10.11 -5.16 -8.26
CA LEU A 44 -8.96 -4.30 -8.02
C LEU A 44 -7.75 -5.09 -7.54
N GLY A 45 -7.97 -6.04 -6.62
CA GLY A 45 -6.90 -6.93 -6.18
C GLY A 45 -6.35 -7.80 -7.32
N GLU A 46 -7.21 -8.20 -8.27
CA GLU A 46 -6.79 -8.99 -9.44
C GLU A 46 -5.96 -8.15 -10.40
N LEU A 47 -6.33 -6.89 -10.58
CA LEU A 47 -5.55 -5.96 -11.38
C LEU A 47 -4.14 -5.76 -10.80
N VAL A 48 -4.02 -5.62 -9.47
CA VAL A 48 -2.72 -5.51 -8.79
C VAL A 48 -1.85 -6.74 -9.03
N LEU A 49 -2.40 -7.96 -8.88
CA LEU A 49 -1.66 -9.20 -9.10
C LEU A 49 -1.23 -9.38 -10.56
N ARG A 50 -2.07 -8.98 -11.52
CA ARG A 50 -1.72 -9.00 -12.95
C ARG A 50 -0.62 -8.01 -13.30
N ARG A 51 -0.62 -6.85 -12.65
CA ARG A 51 0.40 -5.81 -12.84
C ARG A 51 1.76 -6.23 -12.28
N PHE A 52 1.79 -7.01 -11.20
CA PHE A 52 3.01 -7.41 -10.52
C PHE A 52 3.09 -8.94 -10.41
N PRO A 53 3.68 -9.64 -11.39
CA PRO A 53 3.72 -11.10 -11.42
C PRO A 53 4.44 -11.75 -10.22
N SER A 54 5.35 -11.03 -9.57
CA SER A 54 6.01 -11.48 -8.34
C SER A 54 5.11 -11.41 -7.11
N ALA A 55 4.02 -10.65 -7.15
CA ALA A 55 3.15 -10.46 -6.01
C ALA A 55 2.40 -11.76 -5.68
N ARG A 56 2.31 -12.06 -4.39
CA ARG A 56 1.64 -13.26 -3.88
C ARG A 56 0.60 -12.89 -2.83
N VAL A 57 -0.36 -13.80 -2.60
CA VAL A 57 -1.37 -13.62 -1.56
C VAL A 57 -1.06 -14.52 -0.36
N ASP A 58 -0.94 -13.94 0.83
CA ASP A 58 -0.73 -14.69 2.06
C ASP A 58 -2.04 -15.36 2.55
N ALA A 59 -1.93 -16.23 3.56
CA ALA A 59 -3.08 -16.96 4.13
C ALA A 59 -4.17 -16.06 4.75
N ARG A 60 -3.88 -14.76 4.97
CA ARG A 60 -4.79 -13.77 5.54
C ARG A 60 -5.34 -12.81 4.47
N GLY A 61 -5.00 -13.04 3.21
CA GLY A 61 -5.45 -12.25 2.06
C GLY A 61 -4.61 -11.00 1.78
N PHE A 62 -3.43 -10.85 2.38
CA PHE A 62 -2.53 -9.75 2.06
C PHE A 62 -1.77 -10.00 0.76
N VAL A 63 -1.70 -8.98 -0.08
CA VAL A 63 -0.86 -8.97 -1.27
C VAL A 63 0.54 -8.55 -0.85
N GLU A 64 1.46 -9.50 -0.92
CA GLU A 64 2.88 -9.36 -0.56
C GLU A 64 3.76 -9.27 -1.81
N ASP A 65 5.04 -8.96 -1.61
CA ASP A 65 6.05 -8.85 -2.68
C ASP A 65 5.72 -7.80 -3.76
N LEU A 66 4.97 -6.77 -3.37
CA LEU A 66 4.73 -5.57 -4.18
C LEU A 66 5.99 -4.71 -4.27
N PRO A 67 6.26 -4.05 -5.41
CA PRO A 67 7.36 -3.09 -5.53
C PRO A 67 7.24 -1.96 -4.50
N ALA A 68 8.36 -1.53 -3.94
CA ALA A 68 8.41 -0.37 -3.05
C ALA A 68 8.04 0.91 -3.82
N SER A 69 8.35 0.99 -5.12
CA SER A 69 7.89 2.06 -6.02
C SER A 69 6.36 2.22 -6.00
N PHE A 70 5.63 1.10 -6.09
CA PHE A 70 4.17 1.05 -5.99
C PHE A 70 3.67 1.44 -4.61
N ARG A 71 4.25 0.86 -3.53
CA ARG A 71 3.85 1.19 -2.16
C ARG A 71 4.04 2.68 -1.86
N ARG A 72 5.11 3.29 -2.37
CA ARG A 72 5.37 4.73 -2.26
C ARG A 72 4.31 5.53 -3.04
N ALA A 73 4.09 5.20 -4.30
CA ALA A 73 3.09 5.90 -5.12
C ALA A 73 1.69 5.82 -4.49
N LEU A 74 1.30 4.64 -4.01
CA LEU A 74 0.03 4.42 -3.32
C LEU A 74 -0.09 5.30 -2.07
N PHE A 75 0.96 5.39 -1.26
CA PHE A 75 0.96 6.26 -0.09
C PHE A 75 0.77 7.74 -0.46
N GLU A 76 1.48 8.23 -1.48
CA GLU A 76 1.35 9.62 -1.94
C GLU A 76 -0.08 9.94 -2.39
N GLU A 77 -0.73 9.00 -3.08
CA GLU A 77 -2.12 9.17 -3.52
C GLU A 77 -3.12 9.19 -2.37
N LEU A 78 -2.88 8.39 -1.33
CA LEU A 78 -3.72 8.41 -0.14
C LEU A 78 -3.57 9.74 0.62
N VAL A 79 -2.36 10.29 0.67
CA VAL A 79 -2.11 11.62 1.25
C VAL A 79 -2.77 12.73 0.43
N ALA A 80 -2.80 12.60 -0.90
CA ALA A 80 -3.42 13.59 -1.79
C ALA A 80 -4.96 13.67 -1.65
N GLY A 81 -5.60 12.71 -0.95
CA GLY A 81 -6.98 12.85 -0.49
C GLY A 81 -8.06 12.19 -1.37
N GLY A 82 -7.73 11.10 -2.06
CA GLY A 82 -8.69 10.28 -2.83
C GLY A 82 -9.34 9.14 -2.04
N ASP A 83 -10.11 8.29 -2.72
CA ASP A 83 -10.50 6.97 -2.20
C ASP A 83 -9.45 5.89 -2.50
N VAL A 84 -9.57 4.72 -1.86
CA VAL A 84 -8.61 3.61 -2.02
C VAL A 84 -8.50 3.15 -3.46
N LYS A 85 -9.61 3.06 -4.20
CA LYS A 85 -9.61 2.54 -5.56
C LYS A 85 -8.89 3.49 -6.50
N ALA A 86 -9.20 4.78 -6.43
CA ALA A 86 -8.53 5.81 -7.20
C ALA A 86 -7.02 5.83 -6.91
N ALA A 87 -6.64 5.77 -5.63
CA ALA A 87 -5.25 5.77 -5.21
C ALA A 87 -4.48 4.54 -5.74
N VAL A 88 -5.10 3.35 -5.70
CA VAL A 88 -4.49 2.13 -6.24
C VAL A 88 -4.30 2.22 -7.75
N LEU A 89 -5.32 2.67 -8.49
CA LEU A 89 -5.21 2.80 -9.95
C LEU A 89 -4.12 3.79 -10.36
N ALA A 90 -4.09 4.97 -9.75
CA ALA A 90 -3.06 5.98 -10.01
C ALA A 90 -1.65 5.51 -9.60
N ALA A 91 -1.53 4.69 -8.56
CA ALA A 91 -0.28 4.07 -8.17
C ALA A 91 0.19 2.98 -9.15
N LEU A 92 -0.73 2.19 -9.73
CA LEU A 92 -0.40 1.18 -10.74
C LEU A 92 0.15 1.81 -12.02
N GLU A 93 -0.34 2.99 -12.40
CA GLU A 93 0.16 3.76 -13.54
C GLU A 93 1.57 4.32 -13.31
N ARG A 94 1.87 4.71 -12.07
CA ARG A 94 3.17 5.30 -11.68
C ARG A 94 4.24 4.29 -11.31
N ALA A 95 3.87 3.06 -10.98
CA ALA A 95 4.82 2.04 -10.56
C ALA A 95 5.55 1.44 -11.76
N SER A 96 6.88 1.43 -11.70
CA SER A 96 7.74 0.59 -12.53
C SER A 96 7.93 -0.78 -11.87
N GLU A 97 8.01 -1.85 -12.68
CA GLU A 97 8.40 -3.20 -12.21
C GLU A 97 9.89 -3.27 -11.88
N GLU A 98 10.70 -2.38 -12.45
CA GLU A 98 12.13 -2.33 -12.23
C GLU A 98 12.42 -1.77 -10.84
N GLU A 99 12.62 -2.67 -9.89
CA GLU A 99 13.31 -2.39 -8.64
C GLU A 99 14.45 -3.39 -8.52
N GLU A 100 15.64 -2.88 -8.82
CA GLU A 100 16.92 -3.58 -8.73
C GLU A 100 17.12 -4.02 -7.27
N VAL A 101 17.24 -5.33 -7.05
CA VAL A 101 17.66 -5.86 -5.75
C VAL A 101 19.03 -5.25 -5.46
N PRO A 102 19.23 -4.52 -4.36
CA PRO A 102 20.57 -4.05 -4.03
C PRO A 102 21.48 -5.28 -3.95
N PRO A 103 22.67 -5.26 -4.59
CA PRO A 103 23.57 -6.40 -4.52
C PRO A 103 23.88 -6.74 -3.05
N PRO A 104 24.11 -8.02 -2.75
CA PRO A 104 24.28 -8.53 -1.37
C PRO A 104 25.45 -7.90 -0.62
#